data_AF-A0A2U0HZQ2-F1
#
_entry.id   AF-A0A2U0HZQ2-F1
#
_cell.length_a   1.000
_cell.length_b   1.000
_cell.length_c   1.000
_cell.angle_alpha   90.00
_cell.angle_beta   90.00
_cell.angle_gamma   90.00
#
_symmetry.space_group_name_H-M   'P 1'
#
loop_
_entity.id
_entity.type
_entity.pdbx_description
1 polymer ?
#
loop_
_entity_poly.entity_id
_entity_poly.type
_entity_poly.pdbx_seq_one_letter_code
_entity_poly.pdbx_strand_id
1 'polypeptide(L)'
;MKNVLIIYMAILGFSATAQRHEAPKSAPKAELKQNLTAEQKAALRTKKMTLALDLTEKQQKEVKQLFLKEAKARKTVKKDRKNQKKLSATERFERKSQVMDKRIAHKKEMKSILTEAQYTKWERFAKKRMKRRKQKRKDHQNHG
;
A
#
# COMPACT_ATOMS: atom_id res chain seq x y z
N MET A 1 22.59 19.83 -19.49
CA MET A 1 22.18 20.48 -20.75
C MET A 1 22.74 19.62 -21.87
N LYS A 2 22.06 19.06 -22.87
CA LYS A 2 20.66 18.96 -23.32
C LYS A 2 20.45 17.45 -23.61
N ASN A 3 19.28 16.85 -23.39
CA ASN A 3 18.31 16.61 -24.46
C ASN A 3 16.95 16.33 -23.80
N VAL A 4 16.21 17.41 -23.54
CA VAL A 4 14.77 17.41 -23.33
C VAL A 4 14.21 18.04 -24.60
N LEU A 5 13.68 17.23 -25.52
CA LEU A 5 12.81 17.62 -26.63
C LEU A 5 12.65 16.39 -27.52
N ILE A 6 11.49 16.25 -28.17
CA ILE A 6 11.06 15.08 -28.95
C ILE A 6 10.38 14.02 -28.06
N ILE A 7 9.16 14.34 -27.61
CA ILE A 7 7.92 13.61 -27.92
C ILE A 7 6.80 14.61 -27.56
N TYR A 8 6.64 15.60 -28.43
CA TYR A 8 5.56 16.58 -28.41
C TYR A 8 5.06 16.69 -29.84
N MET A 9 4.09 15.85 -30.20
CA MET A 9 3.05 16.05 -31.24
C MET A 9 2.53 14.69 -31.72
N ALA A 10 1.30 14.36 -31.32
CA ALA A 10 0.36 13.64 -32.17
C ALA A 10 -1.07 13.89 -31.64
N ILE A 11 -1.58 15.06 -32.01
CA ILE A 11 -2.93 15.31 -32.53
C ILE A 11 -4.13 14.96 -31.63
N LEU A 12 -4.69 16.05 -31.11
CA LEU A 12 -6.11 16.41 -31.02
C LEU A 12 -7.09 15.47 -31.74
N GLY A 13 -7.95 14.81 -30.96
CA GLY A 13 -9.27 14.35 -31.40
C GLY A 13 -10.30 14.81 -30.37
N PHE A 14 -10.96 15.94 -30.63
CA PHE A 14 -12.07 16.44 -29.82
C PHE A 14 -13.35 15.80 -30.33
N SER A 15 -13.76 14.68 -29.72
CA SER A 15 -15.10 14.12 -29.92
C SER A 15 -15.93 14.46 -28.69
N ALA A 16 -16.72 15.52 -28.82
CA ALA A 16 -17.76 15.89 -27.87
C ALA A 16 -18.81 14.76 -27.81
N THR A 17 -18.86 14.04 -26.69
CA THR A 17 -20.04 13.26 -26.33
C THR A 17 -20.63 13.81 -25.04
N ALA A 18 -21.93 14.02 -25.12
CA ALA A 18 -22.75 14.81 -24.22
C ALA A 18 -22.67 14.34 -22.76
N GLN A 19 -22.73 15.33 -21.86
CA GLN A 19 -22.81 15.15 -20.43
C GLN A 19 -23.95 14.19 -20.04
N ARG A 20 -23.60 13.02 -19.52
CA ARG A 20 -24.36 12.37 -18.45
C ARG A 20 -23.45 12.31 -17.24
N HIS A 21 -23.87 12.99 -16.19
CA HIS A 21 -23.13 13.18 -14.95
C HIS A 21 -23.11 11.88 -14.13
N GLU A 22 -22.23 10.95 -14.49
CA GLU A 22 -21.73 9.94 -13.56
C GLU A 22 -20.28 10.30 -13.22
N ALA A 23 -19.98 10.43 -11.93
CA ALA A 23 -18.62 10.68 -11.47
C ALA A 23 -17.64 9.71 -12.15
N PRO A 24 -16.51 10.18 -12.72
CA PRO A 24 -15.60 9.31 -13.44
C PRO A 24 -15.05 8.26 -12.47
N LYS A 25 -15.52 7.02 -12.62
CA LYS A 25 -14.89 5.83 -12.04
C LYS A 25 -13.42 5.91 -12.40
N SER A 26 -12.55 6.05 -11.41
CA SER A 26 -11.11 6.21 -11.58
C SER A 26 -10.47 4.96 -12.22
N ALA A 27 -10.61 4.78 -13.53
CA ALA A 27 -10.54 3.47 -14.17
C ALA A 27 -9.12 2.91 -14.43
N PRO A 28 -8.07 3.62 -14.88
CA PRO A 28 -6.82 2.92 -15.23
C PRO A 28 -5.93 2.57 -14.01
N LYS A 29 -5.81 3.51 -13.05
CA LYS A 29 -4.85 3.39 -11.92
C LYS A 29 -5.34 2.51 -10.78
N ALA A 30 -6.66 2.34 -10.65
CA ALA A 30 -7.26 1.50 -9.63
C ALA A 30 -7.22 0.03 -10.05
N GLU A 31 -7.56 -0.27 -11.30
CA GLU A 31 -7.52 -1.63 -11.86
C GLU A 31 -6.12 -2.23 -11.88
N LEU A 32 -5.12 -1.46 -12.31
CA LEU A 32 -3.71 -1.90 -12.30
C LEU A 32 -3.24 -2.34 -10.90
N LYS A 33 -3.74 -1.71 -9.82
CA LYS A 33 -3.39 -2.08 -8.44
C LYS A 33 -4.12 -3.33 -7.95
N GLN A 34 -5.29 -3.63 -8.49
CA GLN A 34 -6.08 -4.78 -8.06
C GLN A 34 -5.49 -6.10 -8.60
N ASN A 35 -4.94 -6.09 -9.82
CA ASN A 35 -4.53 -7.30 -10.55
C ASN A 35 -3.08 -7.77 -10.32
N LEU A 36 -2.27 -7.05 -9.54
CA LEU A 36 -0.89 -7.47 -9.30
C LEU A 36 -0.77 -8.74 -8.45
N THR A 37 0.18 -9.62 -8.80
CA THR A 37 0.57 -10.79 -8.00
C THR A 37 1.19 -10.38 -6.66
N ALA A 38 1.39 -11.35 -5.75
CA ALA A 38 2.00 -11.03 -4.44
C ALA A 38 3.45 -10.55 -4.62
N GLU A 39 4.15 -11.17 -5.57
CA GLU A 39 5.53 -10.90 -5.98
C GLU A 39 5.64 -9.51 -6.61
N GLN A 40 4.75 -9.16 -7.54
CA GLN A 40 4.72 -7.81 -8.14
C GLN A 40 4.41 -6.73 -7.11
N LYS A 41 3.48 -6.99 -6.18
CA LYS A 41 3.16 -6.06 -5.07
C LYS A 41 4.36 -5.86 -4.16
N ALA A 42 5.06 -6.94 -3.79
CA ALA A 42 6.26 -6.88 -2.98
C ALA A 42 7.36 -6.09 -3.70
N ALA A 43 7.65 -6.41 -4.96
CA ALA A 43 8.65 -5.73 -5.76
C ALA A 43 8.39 -4.23 -5.91
N LEU A 44 7.16 -3.83 -6.26
CA LEU A 44 6.80 -2.43 -6.40
C LEU A 44 6.90 -1.67 -5.07
N ARG A 45 6.53 -2.31 -3.96
CA ARG A 45 6.63 -1.71 -2.63
C ARG A 45 8.09 -1.55 -2.21
N THR A 46 8.94 -2.53 -2.50
CA THR A 46 10.40 -2.42 -2.28
C THR A 46 10.95 -1.26 -3.09
N LYS A 47 10.71 -1.17 -4.40
CA LYS A 47 11.19 -0.06 -5.25
C LYS A 47 10.78 1.32 -4.72
N LYS A 48 9.53 1.46 -4.25
CA LYS A 48 9.05 2.71 -3.63
C LYS A 48 9.76 3.04 -2.32
N MET A 49 10.13 2.01 -1.54
CA MET A 49 10.87 2.20 -0.30
C MET A 49 12.34 2.52 -0.58
N THR A 50 12.94 1.89 -1.59
CA THR A 50 14.26 2.25 -2.12
C THR A 50 14.29 3.72 -2.52
N LEU A 51 13.35 4.19 -3.32
CA LEU A 51 13.28 5.60 -3.72
C LEU A 51 13.14 6.58 -2.53
N ALA A 52 12.54 6.13 -1.43
CA ALA A 52 12.29 6.99 -0.28
C ALA A 52 13.44 6.98 0.75
N LEU A 53 14.19 5.87 0.84
CA LEU A 53 15.14 5.60 1.93
C LEU A 53 16.55 5.23 1.43
N ASP A 54 16.76 5.18 0.11
CA ASP A 54 18.04 4.85 -0.54
C ASP A 54 18.57 3.48 -0.07
N LEU A 55 17.72 2.46 -0.22
CA LEU A 55 18.03 1.10 0.24
C LEU A 55 19.15 0.46 -0.59
N THR A 56 20.11 -0.16 0.08
CA THR A 56 21.14 -0.99 -0.58
C THR A 56 20.53 -2.24 -1.21
N GLU A 57 21.23 -2.88 -2.15
CA GLU A 57 20.73 -4.10 -2.81
C GLU A 57 20.41 -5.22 -1.82
N LYS A 58 21.24 -5.38 -0.77
CA LYS A 58 21.01 -6.35 0.30
C LYS A 58 19.70 -6.04 1.05
N GLN A 59 19.51 -4.79 1.45
CA GLN A 59 18.27 -4.35 2.12
C GLN A 59 17.05 -4.54 1.22
N GLN A 60 17.17 -4.28 -0.08
CA GLN A 60 16.08 -4.47 -1.03
C GLN A 60 15.63 -5.93 -1.13
N LYS A 61 16.57 -6.89 -1.12
CA LYS A 61 16.28 -8.33 -1.12
C LYS A 61 15.51 -8.73 0.14
N GLU A 62 16.01 -8.36 1.32
CA GLU A 62 15.40 -8.68 2.61
C GLU A 62 14.00 -8.05 2.77
N VAL A 63 13.85 -6.77 2.43
CA VAL A 63 12.56 -6.07 2.45
C VAL A 63 11.57 -6.68 1.47
N LYS A 64 12.01 -7.10 0.27
CA LYS A 64 11.15 -7.74 -0.71
C LYS A 64 10.60 -9.06 -0.18
N GLN A 65 11.43 -9.89 0.47
CA GLN A 65 10.98 -11.12 1.11
C GLN A 65 9.98 -10.83 2.23
N LEU A 66 10.25 -9.83 3.07
CA LEU A 66 9.33 -9.38 4.11
C LEU A 66 7.96 -8.96 3.53
N PHE A 67 7.95 -8.13 2.48
CA PHE A 67 6.71 -7.71 1.83
C PHE A 67 5.99 -8.85 1.10
N LEU A 68 6.71 -9.85 0.60
CA LEU A 68 6.12 -11.03 -0.01
C LEU A 68 5.38 -11.88 1.02
N LYS A 69 6.01 -12.14 2.18
CA LYS A 69 5.39 -12.83 3.33
C LYS A 69 4.10 -12.12 3.75
N GLU A 70 4.13 -10.78 3.88
CA GLU A 70 2.93 -10.00 4.17
C GLU A 70 1.86 -10.09 3.08
N ALA A 71 2.24 -10.03 1.80
CA ALA A 71 1.30 -10.05 0.69
C ALA A 71 0.57 -11.40 0.60
N LYS A 72 1.29 -12.51 0.84
CA LYS A 72 0.71 -13.87 0.92
C LYS A 72 -0.24 -13.99 2.11
N ALA A 73 0.18 -13.55 3.30
CA ALA A 73 -0.67 -13.58 4.51
C ALA A 73 -1.94 -12.73 4.41
N ARG A 74 -1.96 -11.65 3.62
CA ARG A 74 -3.18 -10.87 3.38
C ARG A 74 -4.17 -11.58 2.45
N LYS A 75 -3.68 -12.38 1.50
CA LYS A 75 -4.56 -13.12 0.57
C LYS A 75 -5.35 -14.19 1.30
N THR A 76 -4.74 -14.89 2.26
CA THR A 76 -5.42 -15.91 3.09
C THR A 76 -6.52 -15.27 3.93
N VAL A 77 -6.20 -14.23 4.70
CA VAL A 77 -7.18 -13.53 5.56
C VAL A 77 -8.35 -12.93 4.76
N LYS A 78 -8.14 -12.50 3.51
CA LYS A 78 -9.22 -11.96 2.66
C LYS A 78 -10.22 -13.05 2.22
N LYS A 79 -9.75 -14.29 2.03
CA LYS A 79 -10.63 -15.44 1.71
C LYS A 79 -11.50 -15.79 2.92
N ASP A 80 -10.91 -15.85 4.11
CA ASP A 80 -11.62 -16.20 5.35
C ASP A 80 -12.65 -15.14 5.77
N ARG A 81 -12.49 -13.91 5.28
CA ARG A 81 -13.38 -12.79 5.60
C ARG A 81 -14.74 -12.82 4.90
N LYS A 82 -14.90 -13.66 3.88
CA LYS A 82 -16.18 -13.78 3.15
C LYS A 82 -17.27 -14.49 3.96
N ASN A 83 -16.92 -15.18 5.05
CA ASN A 83 -17.83 -15.98 5.88
C ASN A 83 -17.92 -15.50 7.34
N GLN A 84 -17.85 -14.19 7.62
CA GLN A 84 -17.76 -13.71 9.01
C GLN A 84 -19.08 -13.81 9.78
N LYS A 85 -19.12 -14.72 10.77
CA LYS A 85 -20.03 -14.64 11.93
C LYS A 85 -19.66 -13.47 12.85
N LYS A 86 -20.63 -12.96 13.63
CA LYS A 86 -20.37 -11.99 14.71
C LYS A 86 -19.48 -12.64 15.75
N LEU A 87 -18.31 -12.05 16.01
CA LEU A 87 -17.33 -12.53 17.00
C LEU A 87 -17.75 -12.10 18.42
N SER A 88 -17.55 -12.99 19.39
CA SER A 88 -17.63 -12.70 20.82
C SER A 88 -16.60 -11.66 21.27
N ALA A 89 -16.71 -11.16 22.51
CA ALA A 89 -15.77 -10.18 23.05
C ALA A 89 -14.33 -10.73 23.13
N THR A 90 -14.18 -11.98 23.58
CA THR A 90 -12.89 -12.69 23.71
C THR A 90 -12.23 -12.90 22.35
N GLU A 91 -12.96 -13.43 21.36
CA GLU A 91 -12.42 -13.62 20.01
C GLU A 91 -12.02 -12.28 19.35
N ARG A 92 -12.77 -11.20 19.64
CA ARG A 92 -12.39 -9.84 19.19
C ARG A 92 -11.08 -9.38 19.83
N PHE A 93 -10.87 -9.66 21.12
CA PHE A 93 -9.63 -9.33 21.82
C PHE A 93 -8.46 -10.11 21.23
N GLU A 94 -8.56 -11.43 21.12
CA GLU A 94 -7.50 -12.29 20.58
C GLU A 94 -7.12 -11.88 19.16
N ARG A 95 -8.11 -11.62 18.30
CA ARG A 95 -7.84 -11.15 16.93
C ARG A 95 -7.13 -9.79 16.93
N LYS A 96 -7.48 -8.88 17.84
CA LYS A 96 -6.76 -7.60 17.99
C LYS A 96 -5.33 -7.83 18.46
N SER A 97 -5.12 -8.71 19.45
CA SER A 97 -3.81 -9.09 19.97
C SER A 97 -2.92 -9.62 18.85
N GLN A 98 -3.37 -10.64 18.12
CA GLN A 98 -2.65 -11.23 16.98
C GLN A 98 -2.28 -10.20 15.90
N VAL A 99 -3.14 -9.20 15.66
CA VAL A 99 -2.84 -8.12 14.71
C VAL A 99 -1.77 -7.18 15.28
N MET A 100 -1.75 -6.93 16.58
CA MET A 100 -0.68 -6.14 17.23
C MET A 100 0.64 -6.90 17.20
N ASP A 101 0.65 -8.19 17.52
CA ASP A 101 1.85 -9.03 17.49
C ASP A 101 2.48 -9.05 16.10
N LYS A 102 1.66 -9.20 15.05
CA LYS A 102 2.11 -9.11 13.65
C LYS A 102 2.73 -7.75 13.33
N ARG A 103 2.22 -6.66 13.89
CA ARG A 103 2.79 -5.31 13.69
C ARG A 103 4.11 -5.14 14.43
N ILE A 104 4.21 -5.68 15.65
CA ILE A 104 5.43 -5.66 16.46
C ILE A 104 6.52 -6.45 15.74
N ALA A 105 6.22 -7.68 15.31
CA ALA A 105 7.14 -8.52 14.56
C ALA A 105 7.62 -7.82 13.27
N HIS A 106 6.70 -7.25 12.48
CA HIS A 106 7.07 -6.50 11.27
C HIS A 106 7.96 -5.29 11.57
N LYS A 107 7.68 -4.57 12.66
CA LYS A 107 8.48 -3.42 13.10
C LYS A 107 9.90 -3.87 13.48
N LYS A 108 10.02 -4.99 14.20
CA LYS A 108 11.30 -5.60 14.59
C LYS A 108 12.11 -6.05 13.38
N GLU A 109 11.49 -6.81 12.46
CA GLU A 109 12.11 -7.24 11.20
C GLU A 109 12.55 -6.04 10.34
N MET A 110 11.79 -4.95 10.31
CA MET A 110 12.20 -3.74 9.58
C MET A 110 13.39 -3.05 10.25
N LYS A 111 13.42 -2.98 11.59
CA LYS A 111 14.50 -2.37 12.35
C LYS A 111 15.82 -3.13 12.17
N SER A 112 15.79 -4.45 11.98
CA SER A 112 17.01 -5.23 11.70
C SER A 112 17.57 -5.05 10.29
N ILE A 113 16.74 -4.63 9.33
CA ILE A 113 17.18 -4.44 7.93
C ILE A 113 17.67 -3.02 7.68
N LEU A 114 17.02 -2.02 8.28
CA LEU A 114 17.29 -0.61 8.03
C LEU A 114 18.36 -0.05 8.97
N THR A 115 19.11 0.94 8.48
CA THR A 115 19.93 1.78 9.38
C THR A 115 19.03 2.65 10.25
N GLU A 116 19.57 3.19 11.34
CA GLU A 116 18.80 4.03 12.27
C GLU A 116 18.17 5.26 11.61
N ALA A 117 18.92 5.92 10.73
CA ALA A 117 18.42 7.07 9.95
C ALA A 117 17.27 6.68 9.01
N GLN A 118 17.44 5.56 8.27
CA GLN A 118 16.40 5.04 7.38
C GLN A 118 15.15 4.61 8.16
N TYR A 119 15.34 3.95 9.29
CA TYR A 119 14.27 3.48 10.16
C TYR A 119 13.45 4.63 10.74
N THR A 120 14.11 5.70 11.19
CA THR A 120 13.45 6.91 11.69
C THR A 120 12.60 7.58 10.60
N LYS A 121 13.14 7.68 9.37
CA LYS A 121 12.40 8.20 8.21
C LYS A 121 11.21 7.30 7.85
N TRP A 122 11.40 5.99 7.89
CA TRP A 122 10.34 5.00 7.69
C TRP A 122 9.23 5.12 8.73
N GLU A 123 9.55 5.27 10.02
CA GLU A 123 8.55 5.45 11.09
C GLU A 123 7.73 6.72 10.87
N ARG A 124 8.37 7.82 10.46
CA ARG A 124 7.68 9.09 10.14
C ARG A 124 6.67 8.89 9.02
N PHE A 125 7.06 8.21 7.93
CA PHE A 125 6.16 7.89 6.83
C PHE A 125 5.03 6.93 7.25
N ALA A 126 5.33 5.94 8.09
CA ALA A 126 4.35 5.01 8.63
C ALA A 126 3.29 5.75 9.46
N LYS A 127 3.70 6.64 10.37
CA LYS A 127 2.83 7.50 11.19
C LYS A 127 1.96 8.41 10.32
N LYS A 128 2.54 9.12 9.33
CA LYS A 128 1.81 9.99 8.39
C LYS A 128 0.75 9.20 7.60
N ARG A 129 1.09 8.00 7.13
CA ARG A 129 0.14 7.11 6.43
C ARG A 129 -1.00 6.66 7.35
N MET A 130 -0.73 6.37 8.63
CA MET A 130 -1.78 6.04 9.59
C MET A 130 -2.71 7.23 9.87
N LYS A 131 -2.16 8.44 10.08
CA LYS A 131 -2.96 9.67 10.26
C LYS A 131 -3.88 9.91 9.07
N ARG A 132 -3.36 9.83 7.84
CA ARG A 132 -4.15 9.97 6.60
C ARG A 132 -5.27 8.93 6.49
N ARG A 133 -5.01 7.67 6.88
CA ARG A 133 -6.04 6.62 6.90
C ARG A 133 -7.12 6.88 7.95
N LYS A 134 -6.74 7.38 9.13
CA LYS A 134 -7.69 7.76 10.18
C LYS A 134 -8.58 8.91 9.73
N GLN A 135 -8.01 9.95 9.11
CA GLN A 135 -8.76 11.08 8.58
C GLN A 135 -9.79 10.62 7.54
N LYS A 136 -9.35 9.88 6.52
CA LYS A 136 -10.27 9.36 5.51
C LYS A 136 -11.44 8.56 6.10
N ARG A 137 -11.20 7.74 7.13
CA ARG A 137 -12.27 6.99 7.80
C ARG A 137 -13.28 7.89 8.49
N LYS A 138 -12.83 8.97 9.14
CA LYS A 138 -13.73 9.97 9.74
C LYS A 138 -14.54 10.68 8.66
N ASP A 139 -13.89 11.10 7.58
CA ASP A 139 -14.58 11.79 6.47
C ASP A 139 -15.71 10.92 5.88
N HIS A 140 -15.49 9.61 5.73
CA HIS A 140 -16.54 8.69 5.24
C HIS A 140 -17.66 8.43 6.26
N GLN A 141 -17.41 8.62 7.55
CA GLN A 141 -18.43 8.45 8.60
C GLN A 141 -19.27 9.72 8.81
N ASN A 142 -18.73 10.89 8.45
CA ASN A 142 -19.43 12.17 8.57
C ASN A 142 -20.25 12.53 7.30
N HIS A 143 -19.98 11.88 6.17
CA HIS A 143 -20.61 12.17 4.87
C HIS A 143 -21.36 10.96 4.26
N GLY A 144 -21.59 9.90 5.03
CA GLY A 144 -22.36 8.72 4.62
C GLY A 144 -23.29 8.31 5.74
#